data_AF-A0A519YAK3-F1
#
_entry.id   AF-A0A519YAK3-F1
#
_cell.length_a   1.000
_cell.length_b   1.000
_cell.length_c   1.000
_cell.angle_alpha   90.00
_cell.angle_beta   90.00
_cell.angle_gamma   90.00
#
_symmetry.space_group_name_H-M   'P 1'
#
loop_
_entity.id
_entity.type
_entity.pdbx_description
1 polymer ?
#
loop_
_entity_poly.entity_id
_entity_poly.type
_entity_poly.pdbx_seq_one_letter_code
_entity_poly.pdbx_strand_id
1 'polypeptide(L)'
;MSEVTEDGAVAAEAIDPRRFRTVLGQFCTGVTIITTIDDGVPVGFACQSFAALSLEPPLVLFCPTKTSRSWAAIERSGIFCV
;
A
#
# COMPACT_ATOMS: atom_id res chain seq x y z
N MET A 1 -30.06 13.82 -39.73
CA MET A 1 -31.03 13.35 -38.70
C MET A 1 -30.90 11.83 -38.67
N SER A 2 -30.11 11.19 -37.83
CA SER A 2 -29.39 11.53 -36.60
C SER A 2 -28.08 10.73 -36.62
N GLU A 3 -26.94 11.40 -36.53
CA GLU A 3 -25.65 10.72 -36.30
C GLU A 3 -25.62 10.26 -34.84
N VAL A 4 -25.42 8.95 -34.68
CA VAL A 4 -25.05 8.31 -33.43
C VAL A 4 -23.53 8.42 -33.34
N THR A 5 -23.06 9.29 -32.45
CA THR A 5 -21.64 9.56 -32.18
C THR A 5 -21.60 10.05 -30.73
N GLU A 6 -20.80 9.57 -29.77
CA GLU A 6 -19.64 8.70 -29.73
C GLU A 6 -19.62 8.13 -28.29
N ASP A 7 -19.02 6.96 -28.12
CA ASP A 7 -18.80 6.29 -26.84
C ASP A 7 -17.98 7.21 -25.92
N GLY A 8 -18.64 7.83 -24.94
CA GLY A 8 -18.07 8.83 -24.05
C GLY A 8 -17.13 8.17 -23.02
N ALA A 9 -15.96 7.73 -23.47
CA ALA A 9 -14.88 7.40 -22.57
C ALA A 9 -14.46 8.69 -21.85
N VAL A 10 -14.95 8.86 -20.62
CA VAL A 10 -14.49 9.93 -19.72
C VAL A 10 -13.00 9.71 -19.51
N ALA A 11 -12.17 10.53 -20.17
CA ALA A 11 -10.75 10.58 -19.88
C ALA A 11 -10.61 10.93 -18.39
N ALA A 12 -10.16 9.97 -17.58
CA ALA A 12 -10.01 10.17 -16.15
C ALA A 12 -9.06 11.35 -15.93
N GLU A 13 -9.57 12.43 -15.36
CA GLU A 13 -8.77 13.58 -14.97
C GLU A 13 -7.67 13.11 -14.02
N ALA A 14 -6.42 13.50 -14.31
CA ALA A 14 -5.28 13.09 -13.50
C ALA A 14 -5.43 13.63 -12.07
N ILE A 15 -5.46 12.73 -11.09
CA ILE A 15 -5.57 13.10 -9.68
C ILE A 15 -4.25 13.77 -9.23
N ASP A 16 -4.32 15.00 -8.70
CA ASP A 16 -3.16 15.65 -8.08
C ASP A 16 -2.63 14.81 -6.89
N PRO A 17 -1.39 14.30 -6.95
CA PRO A 17 -0.83 13.46 -5.90
C PRO A 17 -0.76 14.15 -4.53
N ARG A 18 -0.58 15.49 -4.50
CA ARG A 18 -0.51 16.23 -3.24
C ARG A 18 -1.88 16.28 -2.58
N ARG A 19 -2.91 16.68 -3.33
CA ARG A 19 -4.29 16.67 -2.86
C ARG A 19 -4.72 15.26 -2.43
N PHE A 20 -4.39 14.23 -3.19
CA PHE A 20 -4.69 12.85 -2.85
C PHE A 20 -4.06 12.45 -1.50
N ARG A 21 -2.78 12.75 -1.29
CA ARG A 21 -2.09 12.49 -0.02
C ARG A 21 -2.73 13.24 1.15
N THR A 22 -3.11 14.50 0.96
CA THR A 22 -3.79 15.29 2.00
C THR A 22 -5.11 14.66 2.41
N VAL A 23 -5.92 14.22 1.44
CA VAL A 23 -7.21 13.56 1.70
C VAL A 23 -7.01 12.24 2.43
N LEU A 24 -6.09 11.37 1.96
CA LEU A 24 -5.80 10.11 2.65
C LEU A 24 -5.28 10.31 4.08
N GLY A 25 -4.50 11.36 4.31
CA GLY A 25 -3.99 11.70 5.64
C GLY A 25 -5.07 12.09 6.67
N GLN A 26 -6.31 12.32 6.24
CA GLN A 26 -7.44 12.56 7.16
C GLN A 26 -7.99 11.27 7.76
N PHE A 27 -7.69 10.10 7.17
CA PHE A 27 -8.07 8.82 7.76
C PHE A 27 -7.05 8.44 8.84
N CYS A 28 -7.48 8.51 10.10
CA CYS A 28 -6.63 8.21 11.24
C CYS A 28 -6.24 6.72 11.27
N THR A 29 -4.95 6.43 11.45
CA THR A 29 -4.41 5.08 11.59
C THR A 29 -3.48 5.01 12.81
N GLY A 30 -3.21 3.78 13.27
CA GLY A 30 -2.01 3.53 14.06
C GLY A 30 -0.73 3.63 13.21
N VAL A 31 0.41 3.49 13.87
CA VAL A 31 1.72 3.29 13.23
C VAL A 31 2.29 1.97 13.74
N THR A 32 2.76 1.14 12.82
CA THR A 32 3.41 -0.16 13.09
C THR A 32 4.82 -0.15 12.51
N ILE A 33 5.68 -1.08 12.94
CA ILE A 33 6.99 -1.29 12.33
C ILE A 33 7.02 -2.69 11.73
N ILE A 34 7.06 -2.79 10.40
CA ILE A 34 7.22 -4.08 9.74
C ILE A 34 8.70 -4.45 9.77
N THR A 35 9.03 -5.65 10.26
CA THR A 35 10.41 -6.09 10.45
C THR A 35 10.66 -7.49 9.90
N THR A 36 11.93 -7.76 9.57
CA THR A 36 12.46 -9.11 9.29
C THR A 36 13.95 -9.17 9.67
N ILE A 37 14.55 -10.35 9.53
CA ILE A 37 16.00 -10.53 9.55
C ILE A 37 16.47 -10.81 8.12
N ASP A 38 17.43 -10.04 7.62
CA ASP A 38 18.07 -10.19 6.31
C ASP A 38 19.57 -10.39 6.54
N ASP A 39 20.12 -11.54 6.16
CA ASP A 39 21.53 -11.90 6.39
C ASP A 39 22.02 -11.71 7.85
N GLY A 40 21.15 -12.01 8.83
CA GLY A 40 21.45 -11.85 10.26
C GLY A 40 21.34 -10.41 10.77
N VAL A 41 20.94 -9.46 9.94
CA VAL A 41 20.77 -8.05 10.28
C VAL A 41 19.28 -7.71 10.40
N PRO A 42 18.84 -7.01 11.46
CA PRO A 42 17.46 -6.55 11.57
C PRO A 42 17.16 -5.44 10.55
N VAL A 43 16.08 -5.63 9.80
CA VAL A 43 15.60 -4.67 8.79
C VAL A 43 14.13 -4.37 9.05
N GLY A 44 13.71 -3.12 8.84
CA GLY A 44 12.30 -2.76 8.96
C GLY A 44 11.95 -1.39 8.38
N PHE A 45 10.67 -1.07 8.43
CA PHE A 45 10.15 0.25 8.07
C PHE A 45 8.84 0.57 8.81
N ALA A 46 8.58 1.87 9.02
CA ALA A 46 7.33 2.34 9.61
C ALA A 46 6.17 2.25 8.60
N CYS A 47 5.03 1.73 9.05
CA CYS A 47 3.88 1.43 8.22
C CYS A 47 2.57 1.92 8.85
N GLN A 48 1.83 2.73 8.09
CA GLN A 48 0.46 3.16 8.44
C GLN A 48 -0.62 2.37 7.71
N SER A 49 -0.26 1.63 6.65
CA SER A 49 -1.21 0.86 5.83
C SER A 49 -1.58 -0.52 6.40
N PHE A 50 -1.19 -0.81 7.64
CA PHE A 50 -1.50 -2.10 8.27
C PHE A 50 -3.00 -2.23 8.52
N ALA A 51 -3.57 -3.39 8.16
CA ALA A 51 -4.96 -3.70 8.43
C ALA A 51 -5.16 -5.19 8.70
N ALA A 52 -6.09 -5.52 9.61
CA ALA A 52 -6.63 -6.88 9.72
C ALA A 52 -7.48 -7.17 8.47
N LEU A 53 -7.27 -8.34 7.86
CA LEU A 53 -7.92 -8.74 6.61
C LEU A 53 -8.96 -9.84 6.84
N SER A 54 -8.62 -10.88 7.61
CA SER A 54 -9.52 -11.99 7.88
C SER A 54 -9.23 -12.59 9.26
N LEU A 55 -10.26 -13.16 9.88
CA LEU A 55 -10.14 -13.96 11.10
C LEU A 55 -9.95 -15.45 10.79
N GLU A 56 -10.56 -15.95 9.72
CA GLU A 56 -10.47 -17.34 9.29
C GLU A 56 -10.30 -17.41 7.75
N PRO A 57 -9.10 -17.76 7.24
CA PRO A 57 -7.85 -17.89 7.99
C PRO A 57 -7.40 -16.54 8.58
N PRO A 58 -6.58 -16.52 9.64
CA PRO A 58 -6.10 -15.28 10.25
C PRO A 58 -5.13 -14.57 9.31
N LEU A 59 -5.57 -13.45 8.72
CA LEU A 59 -4.81 -12.70 7.72
C LEU A 59 -4.73 -11.21 8.07
N VAL A 60 -3.62 -10.61 7.70
CA VAL A 60 -3.35 -9.17 7.75
C VAL A 60 -2.79 -8.71 6.40
N LEU A 61 -2.81 -7.40 6.15
CA LEU A 61 -2.17 -6.80 4.98
C LEU A 61 -1.43 -5.51 5.32
N PHE A 62 -0.50 -5.13 4.47
CA PHE A 62 0.12 -3.81 4.42
C PHE A 62 0.59 -3.50 2.98
N CYS A 63 0.82 -2.22 2.67
CA CYS A 63 1.12 -1.75 1.33
C CYS A 63 2.50 -1.06 1.28
N PRO A 64 3.59 -1.81 0.99
CA PRO A 64 4.92 -1.23 0.84
C PRO A 64 5.09 -0.51 -0.50
N THR A 65 6.01 0.45 -0.55
CA THR A 65 6.47 0.99 -1.83
C THR A 65 7.43 -0.01 -2.49
N LYS A 66 7.22 -0.35 -3.76
CA LYS A 66 8.04 -1.34 -4.49
C LYS A 66 9.54 -0.99 -4.56
N THR A 67 9.89 0.29 -4.46
CA THR A 67 11.29 0.75 -4.44
C THR A 67 11.94 0.70 -3.05
N SER A 68 11.23 0.23 -2.02
CA SER A 68 11.75 0.13 -0.66
C SER A 68 12.78 -0.99 -0.54
N ARG A 69 13.98 -0.66 -0.06
CA ARG A 69 15.03 -1.64 0.25
C ARG A 69 14.59 -2.60 1.36
N SER A 70 13.90 -2.10 2.39
CA SER A 70 13.37 -2.93 3.47
C SER A 70 12.29 -3.89 2.96
N TRP A 71 11.46 -3.46 2.00
CA TRP A 71 10.50 -4.36 1.35
C TRP A 71 11.19 -5.49 0.60
N ALA A 72 12.21 -5.18 -0.21
CA ALA A 72 12.95 -6.20 -0.93
C ALA A 72 13.56 -7.27 0.01
N ALA A 73 14.01 -6.89 1.21
CA ALA A 73 14.46 -7.82 2.24
C ALA A 73 13.32 -8.67 2.82
N ILE A 74 12.19 -8.05 3.16
CA ILE A 74 11.00 -8.74 3.67
C ILE A 74 10.43 -9.74 2.66
N GLU A 75 10.32 -9.34 1.39
CA GLU A 75 9.84 -10.17 0.30
C GLU A 75 10.75 -11.39 0.08
N ARG A 76 12.08 -11.21 0.10
CA ARG A 76 13.04 -12.32 0.01
C ARG A 76 12.97 -13.26 1.21
N SER A 77 12.81 -12.73 2.43
CA SER A 77 12.74 -13.51 3.67
C SER A 77 11.49 -14.40 3.72
N GLY A 78 10.38 -13.95 3.13
CA GLY A 78 9.09 -14.66 3.14
C GLY A 78 8.38 -14.67 4.49
N ILE A 79 9.01 -14.11 5.53
CA ILE A 79 8.48 -13.95 6.88
C ILE A 79 8.71 -12.52 7.38
N PHE A 80 7.79 -12.04 8.20
CA PHE A 80 7.85 -10.72 8.81
C PHE A 80 7.19 -10.70 10.19
N CYS A 81 7.47 -9.64 10.95
CA CYS A 81 6.81 -9.28 12.18
C CYS A 81 6.21 -7.87 12.06
N VAL A 82 5.14 -7.58 12.79
CA VAL A 82 4.44 -6.29 12.86
C VAL A 82 4.55 -5.74 14.28
#